data_AF-A0A0R2TVV1-F1
#
_entry.id   AF-A0A0R2TVV1-F1
#
_cell.length_a   1.000
_cell.length_b   1.000
_cell.length_c   1.000
_cell.angle_alpha   90.00
_cell.angle_beta   90.00
_cell.angle_gamma   90.00
#
_symmetry.space_group_name_H-M   'P 1'
#
loop_
_entity.id
_entity.type
_entity.pdbx_description
1 polymer ?
#
loop_
_entity_poly.entity_id
_entity_poly.type
_entity_poly.pdbx_seq_one_letter_code
_entity_poly.pdbx_strand_id
1 'polypeptide(L)' 'MEVSFFQINGVWDAECEEVGLAGYGNVDLNIVRENVFDAIKFTLETEGVNNPIEFSEKIIEIDPREQ' A
#
# COMPACT_ATOMS: atom_id res chain seq x y z
N MET A 1 5.67 -3.66 9.68
CA MET A 1 4.37 -3.42 9.03
C MET A 1 4.40 -3.97 7.61
N GLU A 2 3.46 -4.82 7.22
CA GLU A 2 3.37 -5.37 5.85
C GLU A 2 2.42 -4.53 4.98
N VAL A 3 2.90 -4.13 3.80
CA VAL A 3 2.11 -3.44 2.78
C VAL A 3 2.08 -4.31 1.53
N SER A 4 0.87 -4.69 1.11
CA SER A 4 0.66 -5.46 -0.10
C SER A 4 0.30 -4.54 -1.24
N PHE A 5 1.13 -4.52 -2.28
CA PHE A 5 0.87 -3.80 -3.53
C PHE A 5 0.41 -4.81 -4.57
N PHE A 6 -0.73 -4.56 -5.20
CA PHE A 6 -1.26 -5.46 -6.21
C PHE A 6 -1.75 -4.71 -7.45
N GLN A 7 -1.68 -5.36 -8.61
CA GLN A 7 -2.14 -4.76 -9.86
C GLN A 7 -3.42 -5.45 -10.34
N ILE A 8 -4.45 -4.68 -10.68
CA ILE A 8 -5.70 -5.17 -11.26
C ILE A 8 -5.94 -4.39 -12.56
N ASN A 9 -6.04 -5.10 -13.69
CA ASN A 9 -6.29 -4.49 -15.01
C ASN A 9 -5.32 -3.35 -15.37
N GLY A 10 -4.05 -3.46 -14.99
CA GLY A 10 -3.02 -2.44 -15.25
C GLY A 10 -3.04 -1.24 -14.28
N VAL A 11 -3.91 -1.27 -13.27
CA VAL A 11 -3.96 -0.28 -12.19
C VAL A 11 -3.37 -0.90 -10.93
N TRP A 12 -2.34 -0.28 -10.38
CA TRP A 12 -1.77 -0.62 -9.09
C TRP A 12 -2.68 -0.13 -7.97
N ASP A 13 -2.81 -0.93 -6.94
CA ASP A 13 -3.51 -0.64 -5.71
C ASP A 13 -2.71 -1.23 -4.54
N ALA A 14 -3.08 -0.88 -3.32
CA ALA A 14 -2.41 -1.36 -2.12
C ALA A 14 -3.35 -1.51 -0.94
N GLU A 15 -2.98 -2.44 -0.06
CA GLU A 15 -3.63 -2.67 1.21
C GLU A 15 -2.60 -2.82 2.34
N CYS A 16 -2.97 -2.35 3.54
CA CYS A 16 -2.23 -2.56 4.78
C CYS A 16 -3.22 -2.84 5.91
N GLU A 17 -3.23 -4.08 6.39
CA GLU A 17 -4.15 -4.56 7.42
C GLU A 17 -3.92 -3.84 8.77
N GLU A 18 -2.66 -3.58 9.13
CA GLU A 18 -2.28 -2.98 10.42
C GLU A 18 -2.87 -1.59 10.66
N VAL A 19 -3.04 -0.79 9.61
CA VAL A 19 -3.63 0.56 9.69
C VAL A 19 -5.01 0.65 9.03
N GLY A 20 -5.60 -0.49 8.63
CA GLY A 20 -6.90 -0.53 7.96
C GLY A 20 -6.94 0.27 6.66
N LEU A 21 -5.84 0.31 5.93
CA LEU A 21 -5.66 1.17 4.77
C LEU A 21 -5.88 0.38 3.48
N ALA A 22 -6.77 0.85 2.62
CA ALA A 22 -7.10 0.24 1.34
C ALA A 22 -7.53 1.31 0.33
N GLY A 23 -7.11 1.16 -0.94
CA GLY A 23 -7.59 1.96 -2.05
C GLY A 23 -6.72 3.17 -2.40
N TYR A 24 -5.73 2.93 -3.26
CA TYR A 24 -4.78 3.92 -3.80
C TYR A 24 -4.57 3.76 -5.31
N GLY A 25 -5.58 3.21 -6.00
CA GLY A 25 -5.62 2.95 -7.44
C GLY A 25 -4.90 3.97 -8.32
N ASN A 26 -3.75 3.61 -8.89
CA ASN A 26 -3.04 4.41 -9.88
C ASN A 26 -2.35 3.53 -10.93
N VAL A 27 -2.17 4.04 -12.15
CA VAL A 27 -1.40 3.33 -13.20
C VAL A 27 0.09 3.25 -12.88
N ASP A 28 0.61 4.15 -12.03
CA ASP A 28 2.00 4.17 -11.59
C ASP A 28 2.15 3.67 -10.15
N LEU A 29 2.89 2.56 -9.97
CA LEU A 29 3.20 1.98 -8.67
C LEU A 29 3.89 2.97 -7.73
N ASN A 30 4.73 3.89 -8.24
CA ASN A 30 5.43 4.84 -7.38
C ASN A 30 4.46 5.85 -6.76
N ILE A 31 3.40 6.23 -7.48
CA ILE A 31 2.34 7.10 -6.95
C ILE A 31 1.56 6.35 -5.86
N VAL A 32 1.22 5.07 -6.09
CA VAL A 32 0.55 4.23 -5.09
C VAL A 32 1.40 4.11 -3.83
N ARG A 33 2.69 3.80 -3.98
CA ARG A 33 3.66 3.73 -2.88
C ARG A 33 3.70 5.00 -2.06
N GLU A 34 3.91 6.15 -2.70
CA GLU A 34 4.02 7.44 -2.00
C GLU A 34 2.76 7.73 -1.19
N ASN A 35 1.57 7.57 -1.79
CA ASN A 35 0.31 7.84 -1.11
C ASN A 35 0.04 6.88 0.06
N VAL A 36 0.38 5.59 -0.11
CA VAL A 36 0.21 4.58 0.94
C VAL A 36 1.16 4.86 2.11
N PHE A 37 2.43 5.15 1.84
CA PHE A 37 3.38 5.49 2.90
C PHE A 37 3.01 6.78 3.62
N ASP A 38 2.55 7.80 2.90
CA ASP A 38 2.10 9.06 3.50
C ASP A 38 0.89 8.86 4.43
N ALA A 39 -0.11 8.09 3.96
CA ALA A 39 -1.29 7.81 4.76
C ALA A 39 -1.01 6.88 5.95
N ILE A 40 -0.15 5.87 5.80
CA ILE A 40 0.32 5.05 6.92
C ILE A 40 0.99 5.95 7.97
N LYS A 41 1.90 6.82 7.53
CA LYS A 41 2.61 7.74 8.41
C LYS A 41 1.63 8.66 9.15
N PHE A 42 0.66 9.24 8.44
CA PHE A 42 -0.38 10.08 9.04
C PHE A 42 -1.19 9.34 10.11
N THR A 43 -1.60 8.10 9.84
CA THR A 43 -2.35 7.27 10.80
C THR A 43 -1.52 7.02 12.06
N LEU A 44 -0.27 6.63 11.90
CA LEU A 44 0.64 6.35 13.01
C LEU A 44 0.97 7.58 13.85
N GLU A 45 1.21 8.72 13.19
CA GLU A 45 1.40 10.01 13.87
C GLU A 45 0.16 10.38 14.70
N THR A 46 -1.04 10.14 14.16
CA THR A 46 -2.31 10.36 14.86
C THR A 46 -2.49 9.42 16.05
N GLU A 47 -2.03 8.18 15.94
CA GLU A 47 -2.02 7.18 17.03
C GLU A 47 -0.89 7.41 18.05
N GLY A 48 -0.03 8.40 17.83
CA GLY A 48 1.08 8.73 18.73
C GLY A 48 2.29 7.79 18.60
N VAL A 49 2.34 6.97 17.54
CA VAL A 49 3.46 6.07 17.24
C VAL A 49 4.54 6.86 16.48
N ASN A 50 5.59 7.27 17.19
CA ASN A 50 6.74 8.01 16.65
C ASN A 50 8.02 7.17 16.51
N ASN A 51 7.89 5.84 16.51
CA ASN A 51 9.02 4.94 16.40
C ASN A 51 9.35 4.66 14.92
N PRO A 52 10.62 4.40 14.57
CA PRO A 52 10.97 3.95 13.23
C PRO A 52 10.24 2.63 12.93
N ILE A 53 9.39 2.66 11.91
CA ILE A 53 8.65 1.48 11.46
C ILE A 53 9.40 0.85 10.31
N GLU A 54 9.75 -0.43 10.47
CA GLU A 54 10.24 -1.23 9.37
C GLU A 54 9.05 -1.71 8.54
N PHE A 55 9.02 -1.27 7.27
CA PHE A 55 8.04 -1.68 6.29
C PHE A 55 8.57 -2.86 5.49
N SER A 56 7.76 -3.91 5.40
CA SER A 56 7.98 -5.01 4.46
C SER A 56 7.04 -4.81 3.28
N GLU A 57 7.62 -4.57 2.11
CA GLU A 57 6.85 -4.43 0.87
C GLU A 57 6.66 -5.80 0.23
N LYS A 58 5.41 -6.12 -0.11
CA LYS A 58 5.07 -7.34 -0.84
C LYS A 58 4.35 -6.95 -2.13
N ILE A 59 4.99 -7.22 -3.27
CA ILE A 59 4.40 -6.98 -4.59
C ILE A 59 3.70 -8.26 -5.05
N ILE A 60 2.38 -8.18 -5.19
CA ILE A 60 1.51 -9.25 -5.65
C ILE A 60 0.99 -8.84 -7.04
N GLU A 61 1.68 -9.25 -8.10
CA GLU A 61 1.15 -9.05 -9.45
C GLU A 61 -0.04 -10.00 -9.68
N ILE A 62 -1.25 -9.45 -9.79
CA ILE A 62 -2.46 -10.20 -10.14
C ILE A 62 -2.73 -9.95 -11.62
N ASP A 63 -2.04 -10.68 -12.51
CA ASP A 63 -2.35 -10.63 -13.95
C ASP A 63 -3.72 -11.33 -14.16
N PRO A 64 -4.77 -10.64 -14.64
CA PRO A 64 -6.08 -11.26 -14.86
C PRO A 64 -6.12 -12.19 -16.07
N ARG A 65 -5.00 -12.54 -16.71
CA ARG A 65 -4.98 -13.46 -17.84
C ARG A 65 -4.87 -14.91 -17.41
N GLU A 66 -6.00 -15.47 -16.94
CA GLU A 66 -6.47 -16.79 -17.37
C GLU A 66 -8.01 -16.81 -17.35
N GLN A 67 -8.61 -16.32 -18.45
CA GLN A 67 -9.96 -16.71 -18.90
C GLN A 67 -9.84 -17.34 -20.29
#